data_AF-A0A9W8N7S9-F1
#
_entry.id   AF-A0A9W8N7S9-F1
#
_cell.length_a   1.000
_cell.length_b   1.000
_cell.length_c   1.000
_cell.angle_alpha   90.00
_cell.angle_beta   90.00
_cell.angle_gamma   90.00
#
_symmetry.space_group_name_H-M   'P 1'
#
loop_
_entity.id
_entity.type
_entity.pdbx_description
1 polymer ?
#
loop_
_entity_poly.entity_id
_entity_poly.type
_entity_poly.pdbx_seq_one_letter_code
_entity_poly.pdbx_strand_id
1 'polypeptide(L)'
;MPRPGFSEKATHSQCAPELDTQYSDASSTYWPQGWSFAKFRTATHEDVAALPVDELTRMQAGLREVLGEDGVGRLAQRIFQEQQQQQKRLAEAESADEAERDSSLLLHQQSAPNWLKHWSRRRKGQIWGFVGFRATDQSRWREFDDELHRIVYLQLDRARGFRDFEDAKAMFEIRWIEDDEAVADADALRERYAKLRPEMPSGIAQHTCLCATPGAVHSTLATDAANRPTTGSNWWRADAPYLVAVASYSDPGLEEGHEERDWFKPVFKVAIETLVEELWWLLDSDMTSLRRITRLTRACEEMGEQAKTHSDDLDDMWWTMSPSPSRMRKRRRFLMEETI
;
A
#
# COMPACT_ATOMS: atom_id res chain seq x y z
N MET A 1 57.94 -23.64 40.46
CA MET A 1 58.12 -22.17 40.33
C MET A 1 56.80 -21.50 40.68
N PRO A 2 56.81 -20.46 41.54
CA PRO A 2 55.64 -19.94 42.24
C PRO A 2 54.98 -18.74 41.55
N ARG A 3 53.76 -18.41 42.01
CA ARG A 3 53.05 -17.14 41.74
C ARG A 3 53.92 -15.92 42.11
N PRO A 4 53.59 -14.75 41.53
CA PRO A 4 53.20 -13.61 42.36
C PRO A 4 51.80 -13.10 41.99
N GLY A 5 51.04 -12.74 43.03
CA GLY A 5 49.75 -12.07 42.91
C GLY A 5 49.80 -10.62 43.37
N PHE A 6 48.63 -9.99 43.29
CA PHE A 6 48.22 -8.64 43.71
C PHE A 6 48.77 -7.50 42.82
N SER A 7 47.99 -6.51 42.38
CA SER A 7 46.79 -5.92 43.00
C SER A 7 45.90 -5.19 41.97
N GLU A 8 44.60 -5.31 42.18
CA GLU A 8 43.55 -4.31 41.96
C GLU A 8 43.99 -2.91 41.44
N LYS A 9 43.46 -2.54 40.26
CA LYS A 9 42.84 -1.23 40.03
C LYS A 9 41.63 -1.41 39.12
N ALA A 10 40.45 -1.26 39.70
CA ALA A 10 39.24 -0.97 38.96
C ALA A 10 39.39 0.41 38.29
N THR A 11 39.16 0.50 36.98
CA THR A 11 38.74 1.76 36.36
C THR A 11 37.99 1.43 35.08
N HIS A 12 36.68 1.61 35.18
CA HIS A 12 35.71 1.87 34.12
C HIS A 12 35.89 1.16 32.77
N SER A 13 35.05 0.14 32.61
CA SER A 13 34.42 -0.24 31.36
C SER A 13 34.07 1.03 30.54
N GLN A 14 34.86 1.33 29.52
CA GLN A 14 34.49 2.34 28.53
C GLN A 14 33.53 1.69 27.54
N CYS A 15 32.28 1.92 27.89
CA CYS A 15 31.09 1.79 27.09
C CYS A 15 31.23 2.58 25.78
N ALA A 16 30.93 1.92 24.66
CA ALA A 16 30.34 2.55 23.49
C ALA A 16 29.23 1.59 23.03
N PRO A 17 28.04 2.08 22.67
CA PRO A 17 27.92 3.14 21.69
C PRO A 17 27.10 4.35 22.12
N GLU A 18 27.60 5.52 21.73
CA GLU A 18 26.87 6.77 21.53
C GLU A 18 25.66 6.52 20.62
N LEU A 19 24.44 6.87 21.07
CA LEU A 19 23.24 7.10 20.22
C LEU A 19 22.00 7.55 21.03
N ASP A 20 22.05 7.56 22.37
CA ASP A 20 21.01 8.07 23.27
C ASP A 20 21.01 9.62 23.39
N THR A 21 21.90 10.33 22.71
CA THR A 21 22.22 11.74 22.99
C THR A 21 21.48 12.79 22.15
N GLN A 22 20.61 12.41 21.20
CA GLN A 22 20.02 13.39 20.29
C GLN A 22 18.67 13.99 20.76
N TYR A 23 17.90 13.24 21.56
CA TYR A 23 16.58 13.68 22.03
C TYR A 23 16.47 13.47 23.53
N SER A 24 15.98 14.47 24.26
CA SER A 24 15.93 14.50 25.71
C SER A 24 14.76 15.35 26.20
N ASP A 25 14.64 15.55 27.51
CA ASP A 25 13.66 16.48 28.07
C ASP A 25 13.87 17.93 27.57
N ALA A 26 15.06 18.27 27.07
CA ALA A 26 15.31 19.55 26.43
C ALA A 26 14.73 19.66 25.01
N SER A 27 14.21 18.56 24.43
CA SER A 27 13.66 18.53 23.06
C SER A 27 12.28 19.16 22.93
N SER A 28 11.69 19.65 24.02
CA SER A 28 10.48 20.47 24.01
C SER A 28 10.66 21.63 24.98
N THR A 29 10.17 22.82 24.62
CA THR A 29 10.05 23.94 25.58
C THR A 29 8.94 23.70 26.62
N TYR A 30 8.10 22.69 26.40
CA TYR A 30 6.99 22.35 27.29
C TYR A 30 6.73 20.85 27.38
N TRP A 31 6.70 20.32 28.61
CA TRP A 31 6.17 19.00 28.93
C TRP A 31 5.00 19.13 29.91
N PRO A 32 3.86 18.46 29.65
CA PRO A 32 2.76 18.39 30.61
C PRO A 32 3.21 17.83 31.96
N GLN A 33 2.47 18.13 33.02
CA GLN A 33 2.87 17.66 34.36
C GLN A 33 2.95 16.12 34.42
N GLY A 34 4.10 15.60 34.86
CA GLY A 34 4.37 14.16 34.89
C GLY A 34 4.69 13.55 33.53
N TRP A 35 4.97 14.37 32.51
CA TRP A 35 5.54 13.96 31.23
C TRP A 35 7.01 14.35 31.15
N SER A 36 7.77 13.50 30.46
CA SER A 36 9.17 13.67 30.11
C SER A 36 9.36 13.06 28.73
N PHE A 37 10.50 13.31 28.09
CA PHE A 37 10.84 12.68 26.83
C PHE A 37 10.82 11.16 26.94
N ALA A 38 11.31 10.61 28.05
CA ALA A 38 11.27 9.18 28.32
C ALA A 38 9.84 8.64 28.34
N LYS A 39 8.91 9.33 29.03
CA LYS A 39 7.50 8.95 29.06
C LYS A 39 6.83 9.11 27.70
N PHE A 40 7.13 10.19 26.98
CA PHE A 40 6.59 10.47 25.65
C PHE A 40 7.02 9.41 24.62
N ARG A 41 8.28 8.97 24.68
CA ARG A 41 8.85 7.91 23.83
C ARG A 41 8.14 6.57 24.02
N THR A 42 7.70 6.27 25.24
CA THR A 42 7.02 5.01 25.59
C THR A 42 5.51 5.15 25.73
N ALA A 43 4.94 6.33 25.46
CA ALA A 43 3.52 6.58 25.64
C ALA A 43 2.67 5.82 24.62
N THR A 44 1.60 5.20 25.07
CA THR A 44 0.60 4.56 24.22
C THR A 44 -0.38 5.59 23.66
N HIS A 45 -1.18 5.19 22.67
CA HIS A 45 -2.23 6.05 22.14
C HIS A 45 -3.25 6.47 23.21
N GLU A 46 -3.51 5.61 24.20
CA GLU A 46 -4.39 5.90 25.33
C GLU A 46 -3.77 6.94 26.29
N ASP A 47 -2.46 6.85 26.55
CA ASP A 47 -1.74 7.83 27.37
C ASP A 47 -1.78 9.23 26.75
N VAL A 48 -1.63 9.31 25.43
CA VAL A 48 -1.69 10.57 24.67
C VAL A 48 -3.14 11.10 24.60
N ALA A 49 -4.13 10.22 24.45
CA ALA A 49 -5.54 10.61 24.41
C ALA A 49 -6.09 11.04 25.78
N ALA A 50 -5.48 10.57 26.88
CA ALA A 50 -5.83 10.98 28.24
C ALA A 50 -5.35 12.39 28.60
N LEU A 51 -4.47 12.99 27.78
CA LEU A 51 -4.06 14.38 27.95
C LEU A 51 -5.20 15.35 27.57
N PRO A 52 -5.43 16.41 28.36
CA PRO A 52 -6.26 17.52 27.91
C PRO A 52 -5.75 18.07 26.58
N VAL A 53 -6.66 18.38 25.66
CA VAL A 53 -6.33 18.84 24.30
C VAL A 53 -5.40 20.05 24.30
N ASP A 54 -5.57 20.97 25.25
CA ASP A 54 -4.73 22.16 25.41
C ASP A 54 -3.29 21.84 25.84
N GLU A 55 -3.11 20.80 26.66
CA GLU A 55 -1.80 20.35 27.14
C GLU A 55 -1.04 19.60 26.04
N LEU A 56 -1.76 18.77 25.27
CA LEU A 56 -1.23 18.09 24.09
C LEU A 56 -0.79 19.10 23.02
N THR A 57 -1.60 20.12 22.79
CA THR A 57 -1.30 21.19 21.80
C THR A 57 -0.05 21.97 22.21
N ARG A 58 0.08 22.34 23.49
CA ARG A 58 1.27 23.02 24.03
C ARG A 58 2.53 22.14 23.96
N MET A 59 2.40 20.84 24.23
CA MET A 59 3.52 19.89 24.10
C MET A 59 3.99 19.76 22.65
N GLN A 60 3.06 19.67 21.69
CA GLN A 60 3.41 19.63 20.26
C GLN A 60 4.04 20.93 19.77
N ALA A 61 3.56 22.08 20.26
CA ALA A 61 4.17 23.38 19.96
C ALA A 61 5.60 23.47 20.50
N GLY A 62 5.84 23.02 21.73
CA GLY A 62 7.18 23.05 22.33
C GLY A 62 8.18 22.12 21.65
N LEU A 63 7.74 20.96 21.16
CA LEU A 63 8.57 20.07 20.34
C LEU A 63 8.96 20.72 19.00
N ARG A 64 8.02 21.42 18.35
CA ARG A 64 8.29 22.14 17.08
C ARG A 64 9.23 23.32 17.28
N GLU A 65 9.13 24.02 18.41
CA GLU A 65 9.97 25.17 18.72
C GLU A 65 11.44 24.79 18.87
N VAL A 66 11.73 23.67 19.53
CA VAL A 66 13.12 23.22 19.75
C VAL A 66 13.67 22.43 18.56
N LEU A 67 12.89 21.50 18.00
CA LEU A 67 13.39 20.56 16.99
C LEU A 67 13.17 21.04 15.56
N GLY A 68 12.31 22.04 15.34
CA GLY A 68 11.77 22.38 14.03
C GLY A 68 10.86 21.28 13.45
N GLU A 69 10.09 21.61 12.42
CA GLU A 69 9.15 20.69 11.77
C GLU A 69 9.84 19.39 11.28
N ASP A 70 11.00 19.52 10.66
CA ASP A 70 11.77 18.35 10.18
C ASP A 70 12.33 17.51 11.34
N GLY A 71 12.65 18.12 12.48
CA GLY A 71 13.14 17.41 13.66
C GLY A 71 12.04 16.63 14.37
N VAL A 72 10.81 17.16 14.40
CA VAL A 72 9.62 16.46 14.91
C VAL A 72 9.29 15.25 14.03
N GLY A 73 9.37 15.40 12.70
CA GLY A 73 9.17 14.29 11.76
C GLY A 73 10.19 13.15 11.96
N ARG A 74 11.48 13.48 12.11
CA ARG A 74 12.53 12.50 12.41
C ARG A 74 12.33 11.82 13.77
N LEU A 75 11.90 12.58 14.78
CA LEU A 75 11.60 12.03 16.10
C LEU A 75 10.44 11.03 16.05
N ALA A 76 9.35 11.36 15.35
CA ALA A 76 8.20 10.46 15.20
C ALA A 76 8.58 9.17 14.46
N GLN A 77 9.38 9.28 13.39
CA GLN A 77 9.86 8.12 12.64
C GLN A 77 10.75 7.21 13.52
N ARG A 78 11.60 7.81 14.35
CA ARG A 78 12.48 7.07 15.27
C ARG A 78 11.70 6.35 16.36
N ILE A 79 10.76 7.03 17.02
CA ILE A 79 9.88 6.41 18.04
C ILE A 79 9.12 5.24 17.43
N PHE A 80 8.59 5.39 16.21
CA PHE A 80 7.90 4.32 15.50
C PHE A 80 8.81 3.11 15.20
N GLN A 81 10.04 3.35 14.73
CA GLN A 81 11.02 2.28 14.48
C GLN A 81 11.42 1.56 15.78
N GLU A 82 11.63 2.30 16.86
CA GLU A 82 11.99 1.74 18.15
C GLU A 82 10.85 0.92 18.76
N GLN A 83 9.61 1.37 18.64
CA GLN A 83 8.43 0.60 19.06
C GLN A 83 8.30 -0.70 18.25
N GLN A 84 8.50 -0.65 16.92
CA GLN A 84 8.52 -1.88 16.12
C GLN A 84 9.65 -2.84 16.52
N GLN A 85 10.85 -2.33 16.79
CA GLN A 85 11.97 -3.15 17.24
C GLN A 85 11.77 -3.70 18.65
N GLN A 86 11.11 -2.97 19.54
CA GLN A 86 10.79 -3.44 20.88
C GLN A 86 9.67 -4.48 20.85
N GLN A 87 8.65 -4.31 20.02
CA GLN A 87 7.65 -5.35 19.77
C GLN A 87 8.29 -6.59 19.15
N LYS A 88 9.22 -6.43 18.21
CA LYS A 88 9.97 -7.54 17.63
C LYS A 88 10.84 -8.26 18.67
N ARG A 89 11.54 -7.51 19.53
CA ARG A 89 12.38 -8.08 20.60
C ARG A 89 11.56 -8.73 21.72
N LEU A 90 10.40 -8.20 22.06
CA LEU A 90 9.46 -8.82 22.99
C LEU A 90 8.89 -10.11 22.37
N ALA A 91 8.51 -10.08 21.09
CA ALA A 91 8.10 -11.28 20.36
C ALA A 91 9.23 -12.32 20.25
N GLU A 92 10.49 -11.90 20.07
CA GLU A 92 11.65 -12.79 20.04
C GLU A 92 12.01 -13.34 21.43
N ALA A 93 11.87 -12.54 22.50
CA ALA A 93 12.10 -12.98 23.88
C ALA A 93 10.99 -13.91 24.41
N GLU A 94 9.74 -13.65 24.03
CA GLU A 94 8.58 -14.51 24.34
C GLU A 94 8.59 -15.79 23.47
N SER A 95 9.18 -15.76 22.27
CA SER A 95 9.36 -16.95 21.41
C SER A 95 10.35 -17.98 21.95
N ALA A 96 11.19 -17.62 22.92
CA ALA A 96 12.13 -18.54 23.55
C ALA A 96 11.47 -19.47 24.60
N ASP A 97 10.34 -19.06 25.18
CA ASP A 97 9.61 -19.82 26.22
C ASP A 97 8.36 -20.56 25.69
N GLU A 98 7.80 -20.19 24.53
CA GLU A 98 6.51 -20.71 24.04
C GLU A 98 6.56 -21.38 22.66
N ALA A 99 7.65 -22.09 22.35
CA ALA A 99 7.87 -22.72 21.04
C ALA A 99 6.89 -23.87 20.64
N GLU A 100 5.80 -24.13 21.36
CA GLU A 100 4.90 -25.25 21.04
C GLU A 100 3.40 -24.98 20.97
N ARG A 101 2.86 -23.78 21.27
CA ARG A 101 1.38 -23.66 21.33
C ARG A 101 0.68 -22.48 20.69
N ASP A 102 1.34 -21.40 20.25
CA ASP A 102 0.57 -20.18 19.98
C ASP A 102 0.88 -19.38 18.71
N SER A 103 0.98 -20.06 17.56
CA SER A 103 0.89 -19.38 16.25
C SER A 103 -0.50 -18.79 15.94
N SER A 104 -1.48 -18.94 16.84
CA SER A 104 -2.85 -18.49 16.63
C SER A 104 -3.14 -17.13 17.28
N LEU A 105 -2.54 -16.78 18.42
CA LEU A 105 -2.88 -15.53 19.11
C LEU A 105 -2.23 -14.25 18.57
N LEU A 106 -1.05 -14.30 17.94
CA LEU A 106 -0.46 -13.10 17.30
C LEU A 106 -1.25 -12.60 16.08
N LEU A 107 -2.03 -13.48 15.46
CA LEU A 107 -2.95 -13.15 14.38
C LEU A 107 -4.20 -12.39 14.85
N HIS A 108 -4.49 -12.37 16.15
CA HIS A 108 -5.68 -11.70 16.69
C HIS A 108 -5.53 -10.17 16.81
N GLN A 109 -4.31 -9.61 16.68
CA GLN A 109 -4.12 -8.14 16.62
C GLN A 109 -3.99 -7.60 15.19
N GLN A 110 -3.59 -8.41 14.21
CA GLN A 110 -3.64 -8.00 12.81
C GLN A 110 -5.01 -8.32 12.24
N SER A 111 -5.76 -7.29 11.85
CA SER A 111 -6.99 -7.50 11.11
C SER A 111 -6.69 -8.11 9.74
N ALA A 112 -7.38 -9.19 9.35
CA ALA A 112 -7.27 -9.77 8.01
C ALA A 112 -7.44 -8.69 6.92
N PRO A 113 -6.72 -8.80 5.79
CA PRO A 113 -6.88 -7.89 4.67
C PRO A 113 -8.33 -7.83 4.16
N ASN A 114 -8.72 -6.69 3.59
CA ASN A 114 -10.09 -6.46 3.12
C ASN A 114 -10.50 -7.48 2.07
N TRP A 115 -9.60 -7.83 1.15
CA TRP A 115 -9.85 -8.83 0.13
C TRP A 115 -10.16 -10.21 0.74
N LEU A 116 -9.41 -10.65 1.75
CA LEU A 116 -9.61 -11.98 2.35
C LEU A 116 -10.91 -12.04 3.14
N LYS A 117 -11.23 -10.97 3.89
CA LYS A 117 -12.54 -10.83 4.56
C LYS A 117 -13.68 -10.86 3.55
N HIS A 118 -13.54 -10.12 2.44
CA HIS A 118 -14.55 -10.04 1.40
C HIS A 118 -14.74 -11.39 0.70
N TRP A 119 -13.64 -12.06 0.33
CA TRP A 119 -13.67 -13.40 -0.25
C TRP A 119 -14.35 -14.40 0.68
N SER A 120 -13.93 -14.45 1.94
CA SER A 120 -14.48 -15.38 2.93
C SER A 120 -15.99 -15.19 3.13
N ARG A 121 -16.48 -13.95 2.99
CA ARG A 121 -17.90 -13.60 3.18
C ARG A 121 -18.75 -13.82 1.92
N ARG A 122 -18.24 -13.52 0.73
CA ARG A 122 -19.05 -13.48 -0.51
C ARG A 122 -18.66 -14.50 -1.57
N ARG A 123 -17.43 -15.01 -1.54
CA ARG A 123 -16.81 -15.80 -2.62
C ARG A 123 -16.16 -17.10 -2.14
N LYS A 124 -16.40 -17.51 -0.89
CA LYS A 124 -15.78 -18.71 -0.32
C LYS A 124 -16.07 -19.95 -1.18
N GLY A 125 -15.01 -20.64 -1.57
CA GLY A 125 -15.07 -21.81 -2.45
C GLY A 125 -15.30 -21.50 -3.93
N GLN A 126 -15.19 -20.23 -4.35
CA GLN A 126 -15.31 -19.80 -5.73
C GLN A 126 -13.99 -19.23 -6.25
N ILE A 127 -13.78 -19.40 -7.56
CA ILE A 127 -12.70 -18.73 -8.30
C ILE A 127 -12.91 -17.22 -8.23
N TRP A 128 -11.83 -16.49 -8.02
CA TRP A 128 -11.82 -15.03 -7.91
C TRP A 128 -10.55 -14.43 -8.49
N GLY A 129 -10.60 -13.14 -8.83
CA GLY A 129 -9.51 -12.43 -9.48
C GLY A 129 -10.00 -11.67 -10.70
N PHE A 130 -9.33 -11.85 -11.84
CA PHE A 130 -9.51 -10.98 -13.00
C PHE A 130 -9.55 -11.75 -14.32
N VAL A 131 -10.20 -11.15 -15.31
CA VAL A 131 -10.01 -11.50 -16.72
C VAL A 131 -9.02 -10.51 -17.32
N GLY A 132 -8.01 -11.03 -18.02
CA GLY A 132 -6.97 -10.26 -18.67
C GLY A 132 -6.90 -10.55 -20.17
N PHE A 133 -6.54 -9.56 -20.96
CA PHE A 133 -6.25 -9.69 -22.39
C PHE A 133 -4.77 -9.44 -22.66
N ARG A 134 -4.20 -10.24 -23.56
CA ARG A 134 -2.79 -10.13 -23.93
C ARG A 134 -2.62 -10.18 -25.44
N ALA A 135 -1.54 -9.56 -25.88
CA ALA A 135 -1.01 -9.79 -27.22
C ALA A 135 -0.22 -11.12 -27.31
N THR A 136 -0.05 -11.65 -28.52
CA THR A 136 0.42 -12.99 -28.87
C THR A 136 1.94 -13.19 -28.80
N ASP A 137 2.76 -12.19 -28.47
CA ASP A 137 4.22 -12.34 -28.40
C ASP A 137 4.65 -13.30 -27.28
N GLN A 138 4.75 -14.60 -27.62
CA GLN A 138 5.00 -15.69 -26.69
C GLN A 138 6.38 -15.61 -26.02
N SER A 139 7.36 -14.97 -26.67
CA SER A 139 8.74 -14.96 -26.20
C SER A 139 8.89 -14.11 -24.93
N ARG A 140 8.32 -12.90 -24.95
CA ARG A 140 8.30 -11.99 -23.81
C ARG A 140 7.17 -12.30 -22.83
N TRP A 141 6.11 -12.94 -23.30
CA TRP A 141 4.95 -13.26 -22.47
C TRP A 141 5.31 -14.10 -21.25
N ARG A 142 6.13 -15.15 -21.42
CA ARG A 142 6.48 -16.03 -20.29
C ARG A 142 7.20 -15.28 -19.18
N GLU A 143 8.21 -14.48 -19.54
CA GLU A 143 8.97 -13.69 -18.56
C GLU A 143 8.08 -12.65 -17.87
N PHE A 144 7.17 -12.04 -18.63
CA PHE A 144 6.20 -11.09 -18.10
C PHE A 144 5.24 -11.76 -17.11
N ASP A 145 4.69 -12.91 -17.48
CA ASP A 145 3.74 -13.65 -16.69
C ASP A 145 4.37 -14.16 -15.38
N ASP A 146 5.61 -14.66 -15.43
CA ASP A 146 6.36 -15.07 -14.25
C ASP A 146 6.57 -13.90 -13.27
N GLU A 147 6.99 -12.73 -13.77
CA GLU A 147 7.22 -11.55 -12.93
C GLU A 147 5.89 -10.98 -12.40
N LEU A 148 4.84 -10.92 -13.21
CA LEU A 148 3.51 -10.52 -12.79
C LEU A 148 3.02 -11.40 -11.63
N HIS A 149 3.09 -12.73 -11.81
CA HIS A 149 2.69 -13.69 -10.78
C HIS A 149 3.49 -13.47 -9.50
N ARG A 150 4.81 -13.27 -9.61
CA ARG A 150 5.65 -12.97 -8.44
C ARG A 150 5.14 -11.74 -7.67
N ILE A 151 4.81 -10.65 -8.36
CA ILE A 151 4.33 -9.40 -7.73
C ILE A 151 2.95 -9.59 -7.09
N VAL A 152 2.04 -10.28 -7.76
CA VAL A 152 0.68 -10.54 -7.26
C VAL A 152 0.72 -11.45 -6.04
N TYR A 153 1.52 -12.51 -6.06
CA TYR A 153 1.63 -13.45 -4.95
C TYR A 153 2.29 -12.84 -3.71
N LEU A 154 3.15 -11.82 -3.87
CA LEU A 154 3.64 -11.04 -2.73
C LEU A 154 2.51 -10.34 -1.97
N GLN A 155 1.44 -9.90 -2.65
CA GLN A 155 0.27 -9.31 -1.97
C GLN A 155 -0.52 -10.38 -1.24
N LEU A 156 -0.77 -11.52 -1.88
CA LEU A 156 -1.47 -12.65 -1.27
C LEU A 156 -0.74 -13.13 -0.01
N ASP A 157 0.56 -13.35 -0.08
CA ASP A 157 1.35 -13.90 1.03
C ASP A 157 1.37 -13.00 2.29
N ARG A 158 0.99 -11.71 2.20
CA ARG A 158 0.78 -10.86 3.38
C ARG A 158 -0.36 -11.36 4.27
N ALA A 159 -1.30 -12.13 3.71
CA ALA A 159 -2.40 -12.74 4.46
C ALA A 159 -2.07 -14.15 4.97
N ARG A 160 -0.81 -14.60 4.88
CA ARG A 160 -0.44 -15.92 5.38
C ARG A 160 -0.73 -16.04 6.88
N GLY A 161 -1.33 -17.16 7.27
CA GLY A 161 -1.73 -17.46 8.64
C GLY A 161 -3.15 -17.02 8.98
N PHE A 162 -3.82 -16.20 8.15
CA PHE A 162 -5.24 -15.92 8.34
C PHE A 162 -6.10 -17.13 7.98
N ARG A 163 -7.24 -17.25 8.69
CA ARG A 163 -8.27 -18.24 8.35
C ARG A 163 -8.69 -18.06 6.90
N ASP A 164 -8.94 -19.18 6.22
CA ASP A 164 -9.40 -19.26 4.84
C ASP A 164 -8.36 -18.79 3.79
N PHE A 165 -7.14 -18.42 4.19
CA PHE A 165 -6.07 -17.94 3.30
C PHE A 165 -5.69 -18.96 2.23
N GLU A 166 -5.36 -20.19 2.61
CA GLU A 166 -4.88 -21.21 1.67
C GLU A 166 -5.95 -21.54 0.62
N ASP A 167 -7.22 -21.63 1.05
CA ASP A 167 -8.35 -21.85 0.14
C ASP A 167 -8.53 -20.67 -0.82
N ALA A 168 -8.44 -19.43 -0.32
CA ALA A 168 -8.55 -18.23 -1.14
C ALA A 168 -7.39 -18.15 -2.14
N LYS A 169 -6.16 -18.37 -1.70
CA LYS A 169 -4.97 -18.36 -2.56
C LYS A 169 -5.05 -19.40 -3.67
N ALA A 170 -5.51 -20.62 -3.36
CA ALA A 170 -5.67 -21.69 -4.35
C ALA A 170 -6.72 -21.40 -5.41
N MET A 171 -7.70 -20.55 -5.09
CA MET A 171 -8.81 -20.17 -5.99
C MET A 171 -8.55 -18.85 -6.75
N PHE A 172 -7.42 -18.19 -6.51
CA PHE A 172 -7.08 -16.95 -7.20
C PHE A 172 -6.64 -17.22 -8.64
N GLU A 173 -7.23 -16.51 -9.60
CA GLU A 173 -6.94 -16.67 -11.03
C GLU A 173 -6.91 -15.31 -11.75
N ILE A 174 -5.90 -15.11 -12.60
CA ILE A 174 -5.95 -14.12 -13.69
C ILE A 174 -6.10 -14.91 -14.99
N ARG A 175 -7.29 -14.86 -15.58
CA ARG A 175 -7.61 -15.60 -16.81
C ARG A 175 -7.21 -14.79 -18.03
N TRP A 176 -6.10 -15.18 -18.67
CA TRP A 176 -5.58 -14.53 -19.87
C TRP A 176 -6.25 -15.02 -21.15
N ILE A 177 -6.76 -14.08 -21.94
CA ILE A 177 -7.31 -14.28 -23.29
C ILE A 177 -6.33 -13.67 -24.29
N GLU A 178 -5.95 -14.45 -25.29
CA GLU A 178 -5.06 -14.01 -26.37
C GLU A 178 -5.91 -13.35 -27.48
N ASP A 179 -5.70 -12.05 -27.69
CA ASP A 179 -6.48 -11.24 -28.64
C ASP A 179 -5.73 -9.94 -28.99
N ASP A 180 -4.89 -9.99 -30.03
CA ASP A 180 -4.04 -8.86 -30.44
C ASP A 180 -4.85 -7.63 -30.87
N GLU A 181 -5.92 -7.86 -31.63
CA GLU A 181 -6.76 -6.79 -32.17
C GLU A 181 -7.49 -6.05 -31.05
N ALA A 182 -7.99 -6.80 -30.06
CA ALA A 182 -8.65 -6.21 -28.90
C ALA A 182 -7.69 -5.41 -28.00
N VAL A 183 -6.43 -5.82 -27.86
CA VAL A 183 -5.46 -5.08 -27.02
C VAL A 183 -5.04 -3.74 -27.64
N ALA A 184 -5.29 -3.53 -28.94
CA ALA A 184 -4.96 -2.28 -29.63
C ALA A 184 -6.04 -1.20 -29.49
N ASP A 185 -7.30 -1.57 -29.23
CA ASP A 185 -8.44 -0.65 -29.23
C ASP A 185 -9.42 -0.94 -28.09
N ALA A 186 -9.70 0.09 -27.27
CA ALA A 186 -10.51 -0.08 -26.08
C ALA A 186 -11.97 -0.46 -26.37
N ASP A 187 -12.54 -0.03 -27.51
CA ASP A 187 -13.92 -0.33 -27.86
C ASP A 187 -14.06 -1.78 -28.38
N ALA A 188 -13.13 -2.23 -29.21
CA ALA A 188 -13.03 -3.63 -29.64
C ALA A 188 -12.88 -4.57 -28.43
N LEU A 189 -12.04 -4.20 -27.46
CA LEU A 189 -11.88 -4.94 -26.21
C LEU A 189 -13.17 -5.00 -25.39
N ARG A 190 -13.89 -3.89 -25.25
CA ARG A 190 -15.17 -3.85 -24.54
C ARG A 190 -16.19 -4.79 -25.17
N GLU A 191 -16.31 -4.74 -26.49
CA GLU A 191 -17.21 -5.61 -27.22
C GLU A 191 -16.84 -7.09 -27.02
N ARG A 192 -15.55 -7.40 -27.09
CA ARG A 192 -15.02 -8.74 -26.88
C ARG A 192 -15.29 -9.24 -25.46
N TYR A 193 -14.99 -8.43 -24.46
CA TYR A 193 -15.19 -8.77 -23.07
C TYR A 193 -16.69 -8.91 -22.73
N ALA A 194 -17.55 -8.06 -23.28
CA ALA A 194 -19.00 -8.15 -23.10
C ALA A 194 -19.59 -9.49 -23.58
N LYS A 195 -19.03 -10.07 -24.65
CA LYS A 195 -19.43 -11.39 -25.17
C LYS A 195 -18.97 -12.53 -24.26
N LEU A 196 -17.78 -12.42 -23.68
CA LEU A 196 -17.18 -13.49 -22.85
C LEU A 196 -17.64 -13.46 -21.39
N ARG A 197 -17.90 -12.27 -20.83
CA ARG A 197 -18.21 -12.07 -19.41
C ARG A 197 -19.36 -12.96 -18.88
N PRO A 198 -20.47 -13.19 -19.62
CA PRO A 198 -21.57 -14.04 -19.15
C PRO A 198 -21.18 -15.51 -18.93
N GLU A 199 -20.13 -15.99 -19.59
CA GLU A 199 -19.65 -17.38 -19.52
C GLU A 199 -18.58 -17.57 -18.41
N MET A 200 -18.10 -16.47 -17.82
CA MET A 200 -17.02 -16.49 -16.84
C MET A 200 -17.55 -16.69 -15.40
N PRO A 201 -16.77 -17.34 -14.52
CA PRO A 201 -17.08 -17.39 -13.10
C PRO A 201 -17.30 -15.98 -12.53
N SER A 202 -18.34 -15.83 -11.70
CA SER A 202 -18.77 -14.52 -11.23
C SER A 202 -17.74 -13.80 -10.35
N GLY A 203 -16.75 -14.49 -9.79
CA GLY A 203 -15.66 -13.87 -9.01
C GLY A 203 -14.53 -13.27 -9.85
N ILE A 204 -14.49 -13.55 -11.15
CA ILE A 204 -13.54 -12.95 -12.12
C ILE A 204 -14.24 -12.08 -13.17
N ALA A 205 -15.56 -12.24 -13.34
CA ALA A 205 -16.40 -11.52 -14.31
C ALA A 205 -16.68 -10.06 -13.89
N GLN A 206 -15.63 -9.30 -13.58
CA GLN A 206 -15.71 -7.94 -13.07
C GLN A 206 -16.21 -6.94 -14.13
N HIS A 207 -16.64 -5.76 -13.70
CA HIS A 207 -16.99 -4.64 -14.61
C HIS A 207 -15.77 -3.98 -15.28
N THR A 208 -14.59 -4.52 -15.05
CA THR A 208 -13.31 -4.08 -15.60
C THR A 208 -12.51 -5.31 -16.02
N CYS A 209 -11.80 -5.23 -17.13
CA CYS A 209 -10.82 -6.24 -17.54
C CYS A 209 -9.41 -5.65 -17.54
N LEU A 210 -8.40 -6.50 -17.42
CA LEU A 210 -6.99 -6.11 -17.45
C LEU A 210 -6.42 -6.30 -18.86
N CYS A 211 -5.41 -5.52 -19.22
CA CYS A 211 -4.71 -5.60 -20.48
C CYS A 211 -3.20 -5.54 -20.25
N ALA A 212 -2.51 -6.53 -20.82
CA ALA A 212 -1.06 -6.54 -20.95
C ALA A 212 -0.67 -5.88 -22.28
N THR A 213 -0.79 -4.56 -22.35
CA THR A 213 -0.33 -3.76 -23.49
C THR A 213 1.19 -3.88 -23.66
N PRO A 214 1.76 -3.55 -24.83
CA PRO A 214 3.21 -3.50 -25.00
C PRO A 214 3.93 -2.62 -23.96
N GLY A 215 3.28 -1.52 -23.54
CA GLY A 215 3.76 -0.63 -22.48
C GLY A 215 3.77 -1.29 -21.10
N ALA A 216 2.71 -2.01 -20.74
CA ALA A 216 2.62 -2.79 -19.49
C ALA A 216 3.64 -3.94 -19.43
N VAL A 217 3.83 -4.64 -20.56
CA VAL A 217 4.85 -5.70 -20.66
C VAL A 217 6.24 -5.11 -20.50
N HIS A 218 6.52 -3.98 -21.17
CA HIS A 218 7.79 -3.29 -21.02
C HIS A 218 8.04 -2.80 -19.59
N SER A 219 7.06 -2.16 -18.94
CA SER A 219 7.24 -1.63 -17.57
C SER A 219 7.56 -2.71 -16.56
N THR A 220 6.93 -3.87 -16.69
CA THR A 220 7.16 -5.02 -15.81
C THR A 220 8.56 -5.62 -16.02
N LEU A 221 8.96 -5.81 -17.28
CA LEU A 221 10.25 -6.44 -17.61
C LEU A 221 11.46 -5.50 -17.44
N ALA A 222 11.27 -4.19 -17.60
CA ALA A 222 12.33 -3.19 -17.45
C ALA A 222 12.63 -2.85 -15.98
N THR A 223 11.87 -3.39 -15.02
CA THR A 223 12.05 -3.10 -13.60
C THR A 223 13.33 -3.75 -13.08
N ASP A 224 14.30 -2.91 -12.70
CA ASP A 224 15.56 -3.34 -12.09
C ASP A 224 15.31 -4.14 -10.80
N ALA A 225 16.16 -5.12 -10.52
CA ALA A 225 16.09 -5.99 -9.35
C ALA A 225 16.03 -5.19 -8.03
N ALA A 226 16.77 -4.07 -7.93
CA ALA A 226 16.74 -3.19 -6.76
C ALA A 226 15.40 -2.46 -6.58
N ASN A 227 14.65 -2.27 -7.68
CA ASN A 227 13.36 -1.60 -7.72
C ASN A 227 12.19 -2.60 -7.78
N ARG A 228 12.44 -3.90 -7.65
CA ARG A 228 11.36 -4.89 -7.60
C ARG A 228 10.54 -4.75 -6.31
N PRO A 229 9.21 -4.92 -6.39
CA PRO A 229 8.39 -4.92 -5.19
C PRO A 229 8.74 -6.10 -4.29
N THR A 230 8.66 -5.83 -2.99
CA THR A 230 8.89 -6.73 -1.86
C THR A 230 7.70 -6.63 -0.91
N THR A 231 7.64 -7.51 0.09
CA THR A 231 6.60 -7.43 1.13
C THR A 231 6.61 -6.11 1.89
N GLY A 232 7.75 -5.42 1.97
CA GLY A 232 7.91 -4.11 2.61
C GLY A 232 7.90 -2.91 1.64
N SER A 233 7.62 -3.10 0.35
CA SER A 233 7.61 -2.00 -0.60
C SER A 233 6.48 -1.01 -0.30
N ASN A 234 6.83 0.28 -0.32
CA ASN A 234 5.87 1.37 -0.20
C ASN A 234 5.02 1.47 -1.47
N TRP A 235 3.73 1.73 -1.32
CA TRP A 235 2.87 2.17 -2.41
C TRP A 235 3.35 3.53 -2.97
N TRP A 236 2.90 3.87 -4.19
CA TRP A 236 3.20 5.13 -4.89
C TRP A 236 4.64 5.30 -5.39
N ARG A 237 5.18 4.27 -6.04
CA ARG A 237 6.47 4.34 -6.74
C ARG A 237 6.23 4.77 -8.20
N ALA A 238 6.89 5.83 -8.65
CA ALA A 238 6.66 6.35 -10.01
C ALA A 238 6.87 5.29 -11.10
N ASP A 239 7.89 4.44 -10.93
CA ASP A 239 8.29 3.43 -11.92
C ASP A 239 7.73 2.03 -11.60
N ALA A 240 6.60 1.94 -10.88
CA ALA A 240 6.04 0.63 -10.57
C ALA A 240 5.46 -0.08 -11.81
N PRO A 241 5.63 -1.41 -11.90
CA PRO A 241 4.96 -2.23 -12.90
C PRO A 241 3.44 -2.03 -12.89
N TYR A 242 2.85 -1.98 -14.07
CA TYR A 242 1.42 -1.71 -14.23
C TYR A 242 0.76 -2.61 -15.26
N LEU A 243 -0.55 -2.74 -15.13
CA LEU A 243 -1.46 -3.21 -16.18
C LEU A 243 -2.37 -2.06 -16.60
N VAL A 244 -2.98 -2.17 -17.77
CA VAL A 244 -4.05 -1.25 -18.18
C VAL A 244 -5.39 -1.88 -17.82
N ALA A 245 -6.25 -1.14 -17.14
CA ALA A 245 -7.59 -1.55 -16.77
C ALA A 245 -8.62 -0.87 -17.69
N VAL A 246 -9.57 -1.65 -18.22
CA VAL A 246 -10.61 -1.17 -19.14
C VAL A 246 -11.99 -1.47 -18.60
N ALA A 247 -12.78 -0.41 -18.41
CA ALA A 247 -14.19 -0.51 -18.04
C ALA A 247 -14.97 -1.23 -19.12
N SER A 248 -15.83 -2.17 -18.72
CA SER A 248 -16.67 -2.95 -19.64
C SER A 248 -17.87 -2.15 -20.19
N TYR A 249 -17.99 -0.88 -19.83
CA TYR A 249 -19.12 -0.02 -20.16
C TYR A 249 -18.63 1.42 -20.32
N SER A 250 -19.35 2.18 -21.14
CA SER A 250 -19.14 3.60 -21.29
C SER A 250 -19.92 4.37 -20.23
N ASP A 251 -19.39 5.51 -19.80
CA ASP A 251 -20.06 6.36 -18.83
C ASP A 251 -21.43 6.82 -19.37
N PRO A 252 -22.56 6.57 -18.68
CA PRO A 252 -23.83 7.22 -19.03
C PRO A 252 -23.75 8.77 -18.96
N GLY A 253 -22.70 9.30 -18.32
CA GLY A 253 -22.47 10.72 -18.13
C GLY A 253 -23.27 11.23 -16.93
N LEU A 254 -22.89 12.42 -16.47
CA LEU A 254 -23.66 13.20 -15.50
C LEU A 254 -24.03 14.54 -16.14
N GLU A 255 -25.02 15.20 -15.56
CA GLU A 255 -25.44 16.53 -15.99
C GLU A 255 -24.26 17.51 -16.05
N GLU A 256 -24.35 18.45 -16.98
CA GLU A 256 -23.34 19.49 -17.14
C GLU A 256 -23.23 20.34 -15.87
N GLY A 257 -22.01 20.47 -15.33
CA GLY A 257 -21.75 21.15 -14.05
C GLY A 257 -21.67 20.24 -12.83
N HIS A 258 -21.95 18.94 -12.98
CA HIS A 258 -21.80 17.98 -11.87
C HIS A 258 -20.32 17.74 -11.54
N GLU A 259 -19.94 17.87 -10.27
CA GLU A 259 -18.55 17.79 -9.80
C GLU A 259 -17.84 16.48 -10.18
N GLU A 260 -18.57 15.38 -10.18
CA GLU A 260 -18.04 14.05 -10.54
C GLU A 260 -18.02 13.73 -12.04
N ARG A 261 -18.46 14.66 -12.92
CA ARG A 261 -18.62 14.40 -14.37
C ARG A 261 -17.34 13.88 -15.02
N ASP A 262 -16.20 14.44 -14.64
CA ASP A 262 -14.90 14.13 -15.24
C ASP A 262 -14.12 13.03 -14.49
N TRP A 263 -14.67 12.45 -13.43
CA TRP A 263 -13.95 11.48 -12.59
C TRP A 263 -13.84 10.09 -13.21
N PHE A 264 -14.76 9.74 -14.12
CA PHE A 264 -14.76 8.44 -14.77
C PHE A 264 -13.65 8.36 -15.81
N LYS A 265 -12.69 7.46 -15.58
CA LYS A 265 -11.63 7.12 -16.54
C LYS A 265 -11.88 5.70 -17.06
N PRO A 266 -12.41 5.54 -18.29
CA PRO A 266 -12.77 4.22 -18.79
C PRO A 266 -11.55 3.34 -19.08
N VAL A 267 -10.40 3.95 -19.35
CA VAL A 267 -9.10 3.29 -19.52
C VAL A 267 -8.10 3.97 -18.60
N PHE A 268 -7.43 3.21 -17.73
CA PHE A 268 -6.48 3.74 -16.75
C PHE A 268 -5.38 2.72 -16.42
N LYS A 269 -4.21 3.21 -16.01
CA LYS A 269 -3.13 2.33 -15.52
C LYS A 269 -3.42 1.93 -14.08
N VAL A 270 -3.16 0.67 -13.72
CA VAL A 270 -3.22 0.19 -12.34
C VAL A 270 -1.91 -0.47 -11.96
N ALA A 271 -1.40 -0.14 -10.77
CA ALA A 271 -0.22 -0.76 -10.22
C ALA A 271 -0.48 -2.25 -9.98
N ILE A 272 0.40 -3.12 -10.49
CA ILE A 272 0.25 -4.56 -10.28
C ILE A 272 0.23 -4.88 -8.78
N GLU A 273 0.99 -4.13 -7.99
CA GLU A 273 1.12 -4.22 -6.53
C GLU A 273 -0.15 -3.94 -5.73
N THR A 274 -1.23 -3.49 -6.37
CA THR A 274 -2.49 -3.18 -5.69
C THR A 274 -3.70 -3.92 -6.25
N LEU A 275 -3.48 -4.82 -7.23
CA LEU A 275 -4.56 -5.59 -7.87
C LEU A 275 -5.39 -6.38 -6.85
N VAL A 276 -4.74 -7.07 -5.92
CA VAL A 276 -5.42 -7.92 -4.94
C VAL A 276 -5.81 -7.11 -3.71
N GLU A 277 -4.85 -6.36 -3.16
CA GLU A 277 -5.03 -5.68 -1.88
C GLU A 277 -6.09 -4.57 -1.95
N GLU A 278 -6.19 -3.88 -3.09
CA GLU A 278 -7.07 -2.72 -3.26
C GLU A 278 -8.10 -2.91 -4.38
N LEU A 279 -7.68 -3.21 -5.61
CA LEU A 279 -8.57 -3.12 -6.77
C LEU A 279 -9.69 -4.17 -6.74
N TRP A 280 -9.35 -5.44 -6.55
CA TRP A 280 -10.31 -6.55 -6.70
C TRP A 280 -11.51 -6.39 -5.77
N TRP A 281 -11.28 -6.18 -4.47
CA TRP A 281 -12.38 -6.13 -3.51
C TRP A 281 -13.23 -4.87 -3.69
N LEU A 282 -12.64 -3.75 -4.16
CA LEU A 282 -13.41 -2.55 -4.49
C LEU A 282 -14.36 -2.80 -5.66
N LEU A 283 -13.89 -3.46 -6.71
CA LEU A 283 -14.71 -3.83 -7.87
C LEU A 283 -15.80 -4.86 -7.49
N ASP A 284 -15.44 -5.89 -6.72
CA ASP A 284 -16.36 -6.98 -6.38
C ASP A 284 -17.38 -6.63 -5.27
N SER A 285 -17.11 -5.58 -4.49
CA SER A 285 -17.98 -5.20 -3.37
C SER A 285 -19.22 -4.41 -3.78
N ASP A 286 -19.21 -3.81 -4.98
CA ASP A 286 -20.18 -2.82 -5.48
C ASP A 286 -20.38 -1.61 -4.55
N MET A 287 -19.51 -1.42 -3.55
CA MET A 287 -19.64 -0.32 -2.59
C MET A 287 -19.26 1.03 -3.19
N THR A 288 -18.41 1.03 -4.21
CA THR A 288 -17.90 2.25 -4.86
C THR A 288 -18.03 2.12 -6.36
N SER A 289 -18.62 3.12 -7.01
CA SER A 289 -18.69 3.15 -8.48
C SER A 289 -17.30 3.33 -9.08
N LEU A 290 -17.09 2.79 -10.28
CA LEU A 290 -15.81 2.93 -10.99
C LEU A 290 -15.43 4.41 -11.18
N ARG A 291 -16.41 5.29 -11.40
CA ARG A 291 -16.22 6.76 -11.42
C ARG A 291 -15.47 7.27 -10.18
N ARG A 292 -15.86 6.82 -8.99
CA ARG A 292 -15.23 7.24 -7.74
C ARG A 292 -13.89 6.57 -7.51
N ILE A 293 -13.73 5.32 -7.97
CA ILE A 293 -12.45 4.60 -7.93
C ILE A 293 -11.40 5.35 -8.76
N THR A 294 -11.75 5.82 -9.96
CA THR A 294 -10.80 6.45 -10.91
C THR A 294 -10.62 7.96 -10.73
N ARG A 295 -11.31 8.59 -9.76
CA ARG A 295 -11.36 10.07 -9.62
C ARG A 295 -9.99 10.75 -9.49
N LEU A 296 -8.99 10.02 -8.99
CA LEU A 296 -7.65 10.54 -8.71
C LEU A 296 -6.63 10.16 -9.78
N THR A 297 -7.02 9.40 -10.80
CA THR A 297 -6.11 8.82 -11.79
C THR A 297 -6.28 9.47 -13.16
N ARG A 298 -5.18 9.56 -13.91
CA ARG A 298 -5.17 10.02 -15.29
C ARG A 298 -5.75 8.95 -16.23
N ALA A 299 -6.40 9.38 -17.30
CA ALA A 299 -6.77 8.47 -18.39
C ALA A 299 -5.49 7.89 -19.03
N CYS A 300 -5.55 6.63 -19.47
CA CYS A 300 -4.46 5.99 -20.19
C CYS A 300 -4.75 6.00 -21.70
N GLU A 301 -3.79 6.49 -22.48
CA GLU A 301 -3.93 6.72 -23.94
C GLU A 301 -3.44 5.54 -24.79
N GLU A 302 -2.95 4.46 -24.17
CA GLU A 302 -2.30 3.33 -24.87
C GLU A 302 -3.24 2.53 -25.79
N MET A 303 -4.56 2.74 -25.72
CA MET A 303 -5.57 2.01 -26.51
C MET A 303 -6.51 2.95 -27.29
N GLY A 304 -5.93 4.02 -27.85
CA GLY A 304 -6.63 4.90 -28.79
C GLY A 304 -7.59 5.91 -28.14
N GLU A 305 -7.78 5.89 -26.82
CA GLU A 305 -8.57 6.90 -26.11
C GLU A 305 -7.78 8.19 -25.91
N GLN A 306 -8.36 9.31 -26.35
CA GLN A 306 -7.81 10.64 -26.07
C GLN A 306 -8.16 11.07 -24.64
N ALA A 307 -7.15 11.48 -23.87
CA ALA A 307 -7.38 12.03 -22.54
C ALA A 307 -8.14 13.35 -22.64
N LYS A 308 -9.36 13.40 -22.10
CA LYS A 308 -10.19 14.63 -22.05
C LYS A 308 -9.72 15.63 -21.00
N THR A 309 -8.81 15.24 -20.11
CA THR A 309 -8.41 16.07 -18.96
C THR A 309 -6.94 15.83 -18.60
N HIS A 310 -6.09 16.83 -18.87
CA HIS A 310 -4.72 16.90 -18.34
C HIS A 310 -4.72 17.84 -17.14
N SER A 311 -4.98 17.30 -15.95
CA SER A 311 -4.72 18.00 -14.70
C SER A 311 -3.44 17.46 -14.09
N ASP A 312 -2.53 18.37 -13.72
CA ASP A 312 -1.28 18.05 -13.02
C ASP A 312 -1.49 17.50 -11.60
N ASP A 313 -2.74 17.50 -11.12
CA ASP A 313 -3.09 16.94 -9.82
C ASP A 313 -3.45 15.45 -9.87
N LEU A 314 -3.56 14.84 -11.05
CA LEU A 314 -3.92 13.43 -11.19
C LEU A 314 -2.69 12.53 -11.16
N ASP A 315 -2.83 11.36 -10.53
CA ASP A 315 -1.79 10.34 -10.50
C ASP A 315 -1.80 9.56 -11.84
N ASP A 316 -0.64 9.31 -12.45
CA ASP A 316 -0.53 8.61 -13.74
C ASP A 316 -1.04 7.16 -13.68
N MET A 317 -1.05 6.58 -12.49
CA MET A 317 -1.44 5.22 -12.22
C MET A 317 -2.33 5.15 -10.99
N TRP A 318 -3.31 4.26 -11.03
CA TRP A 318 -4.17 3.95 -9.91
C TRP A 318 -3.44 3.03 -8.93
N TRP A 319 -3.50 3.41 -7.65
CA TRP A 319 -2.94 2.65 -6.53
C TRP A 319 -4.04 2.25 -5.55
N THR A 320 -4.82 3.23 -5.11
CA THR A 320 -5.91 3.14 -4.14
C THR A 320 -6.77 4.38 -4.28
N MET A 321 -7.91 4.44 -3.58
CA MET A 321 -8.76 5.63 -3.48
C MET A 321 -8.19 6.73 -2.56
N SER A 322 -7.12 6.42 -1.83
CA SER A 322 -6.44 7.33 -0.91
C SER A 322 -5.52 8.31 -1.67
N PRO A 323 -5.42 9.58 -1.25
CA PRO A 323 -4.56 10.56 -1.90
C PRO A 323 -3.08 10.15 -1.79
N SER A 324 -2.33 10.33 -2.87
CA SER A 324 -0.90 10.02 -2.87
C SER A 324 -0.12 10.94 -1.91
N PRO A 325 1.01 10.48 -1.34
CA PRO A 325 1.85 11.31 -0.47
C PRO A 325 2.25 12.64 -1.10
N SER A 326 2.52 12.66 -2.41
CA SER A 326 2.83 13.88 -3.17
C SER A 326 1.67 14.87 -3.16
N ARG A 327 0.43 14.41 -3.33
CA ARG A 327 -0.77 15.25 -3.24
C ARG A 327 -1.02 15.75 -1.82
N MET A 328 -0.80 14.90 -0.82
CA MET A 328 -0.88 15.32 0.59
C MET A 328 0.13 16.43 0.92
N ARG A 329 1.36 16.34 0.38
CA ARG A 329 2.38 17.41 0.51
C ARG A 329 1.95 18.69 -0.21
N LYS A 330 1.40 18.60 -1.42
CA LYS A 330 0.92 19.77 -2.20
C LYS A 330 -0.22 20.50 -1.49
N ARG A 331 -1.22 19.77 -0.98
CA ARG A 331 -2.34 20.33 -0.20
C ARG A 331 -1.88 21.08 1.06
N ARG A 332 -0.87 20.57 1.76
CA ARG A 332 -0.31 21.24 2.94
C ARG A 332 0.38 22.58 2.61
N ARG A 333 1.03 22.68 1.45
CA ARG A 333 1.65 23.96 1.02
C ARG A 333 0.60 25.03 0.74
N PHE A 334 -0.48 24.69 0.03
CA PHE A 334 -1.54 25.67 -0.25
C PHE A 334 -2.29 26.13 1.00
N LEU A 335 -2.54 25.23 1.96
CA LEU A 335 -3.12 25.61 3.25
C LEU A 335 -2.20 26.55 4.05
N MET A 336 -0.88 26.45 3.90
CA MET A 336 0.06 27.36 4.55
C MET A 336 0.15 28.72 3.84
N GLU A 337 -0.05 28.77 2.53
CA GLU A 337 -0.04 30.02 1.74
C GLU A 337 -1.34 30.83 1.89
N GLU A 338 -2.49 30.19 2.13
CA GLU A 338 -3.77 30.89 2.39
C GLU A 338 -3.90 31.45 3.81
N THR A 339 -2.95 31.18 4.70
CA THR A 339 -2.99 31.64 6.11
C THR A 339 -2.02 32.82 6.38
N ILE A 340 -1.58 33.54 5.34
CA ILE A 340 -0.69 34.71 5.45
C ILE A 340 -1.43 36.00 5.07
#